data_AF-A0A7L0DQ35-F1
#
_entry.id   AF-A0A7L0DQ35-F1
#
_cell.length_a   1.000
_cell.length_b   1.000
_cell.length_c   1.000
_cell.angle_alpha   90.00
_cell.angle_beta   90.00
_cell.angle_gamma   90.00
#
_symmetry.space_group_name_H-M   'P 1'
#
loop_
_entity.id
_entity.type
_entity.pdbx_description
1 polymer ?
#
loop_
_entity_poly.entity_id
_entity_poly.type
_entity_poly.pdbx_seq_one_letter_code
_entity_poly.pdbx_strand_id
1 'polypeptide(L)'
;QGLYEECQYLFQPQLIVQRMVNIEVLYPGYFTKQSMAPHNRSCLYKVFVPSYTSHVLVEVLQCYGAKGCPLWLHMWAKAPPLHNSTALECQEHAPCQLILDLPFWQHWYYVLVEKHPGVPGTVSFQVTVKLTDCSRPSLARPPFPPSSTFMNMTHSFSSMGGLVLGDSPPPASAIGMKHPVPIPTASPASNLCWPVHPMLRNELDTFSIHFYIFFGPNMSVPPDRPAVFIISLLPVLDSGGVLNLELRLNVSSLCGENATVFGCLNHEVPLMPSNNASVICEMESLAGFLLSVNATASLSHLQIPYPPTGSWYLSLHSLCATEHGFEPCINVTAKVYLSTYLSPCINDCGIYGQCKLRRTNNYLYAACECKAGWNGWGCTENAEAFSYSFQLLSMLLLCLSNVMFVPPFAIAIHSHCLLEAAIYIFTMFFSTFYHACGQPGIAVFCIMEYDVLQFCDFLGSLMSIWVTVIAMAQLQPVVLYLLGAMLLSMALQMDRHGLWNLLGPSLFALGIMAIAWTARTIQCHHCYLPTWKRWAFYLCPGVLIAGATVLLYAFVETEENYFYIHSIWHLLIASSVSFLLPPRAKPNGRLGSLPRRKGCRYQLCINEQEELGLVETAMASINSICTS
;
A
#
# COMPACT_ATOMS: atom_id res chain seq x y z
N GLN A 1 3.96 -21.77 13.40
CA GLN A 1 2.77 -20.88 13.41
C GLN A 1 1.57 -21.73 13.82
N GLY A 2 1.02 -21.50 15.01
CA GLY A 2 -0.15 -22.23 15.52
C GLY A 2 -1.45 -21.84 14.81
N LEU A 3 -2.53 -22.59 15.10
CA LEU A 3 -3.91 -22.29 14.68
C LEU A 3 -4.33 -20.91 15.23
N TYR A 4 -3.99 -19.84 14.53
CA TYR A 4 -4.49 -18.51 14.82
C TYR A 4 -5.68 -18.26 13.89
N GLU A 5 -6.87 -18.05 14.45
CA GLU A 5 -7.96 -17.46 13.68
C GLU A 5 -7.56 -16.02 13.38
N GLU A 6 -7.31 -15.70 12.10
CA GLU A 6 -7.17 -14.31 11.68
C GLU A 6 -8.46 -13.56 12.03
N CYS A 7 -8.42 -12.77 13.12
CA CYS A 7 -9.49 -11.83 13.45
C CYS A 7 -9.52 -10.74 12.38
N GLN A 8 -10.32 -10.96 11.34
CA GLN A 8 -10.58 -9.95 10.31
C GLN A 8 -11.60 -8.94 10.85
N TYR A 9 -11.11 -7.81 11.34
CA TYR A 9 -11.96 -6.67 11.67
C TYR A 9 -12.31 -5.90 10.40
N LEU A 10 -13.57 -5.98 9.97
CA LEU A 10 -14.06 -5.22 8.82
C LEU A 10 -14.73 -3.93 9.32
N PHE A 11 -14.04 -2.79 9.13
CA PHE A 11 -14.71 -1.49 9.21
C PHE A 11 -15.54 -1.28 7.95
N GLN A 12 -16.85 -1.51 8.06
CA GLN A 12 -17.79 -1.21 6.99
C GLN A 12 -18.50 0.12 7.29
N PRO A 13 -18.08 1.25 6.70
CA PRO A 13 -18.81 2.50 6.87
C PRO A 13 -20.19 2.36 6.23
N GLN A 14 -21.24 2.45 7.05
CA GLN A 14 -22.62 2.53 6.55
C GLN A 14 -22.92 3.97 6.14
N LEU A 15 -22.80 4.26 4.84
CA LEU A 15 -23.21 5.54 4.27
C LEU A 15 -24.71 5.50 3.94
N ILE A 16 -25.52 6.24 4.70
CA ILE A 16 -26.94 6.45 4.36
C ILE A 16 -27.01 7.65 3.41
N VAL A 17 -27.17 7.38 2.11
CA VAL A 17 -27.32 8.43 1.10
C VAL A 17 -28.79 8.80 0.97
N GLN A 18 -29.20 9.91 1.59
CA GLN A 18 -30.53 10.47 1.38
C GLN A 18 -30.49 11.47 0.23
N ARG A 19 -31.04 11.09 -0.93
CA ARG A 19 -31.08 11.96 -2.12
C ARG A 19 -32.19 13.00 -1.97
N MET A 20 -31.83 14.24 -1.64
CA MET A 20 -32.75 15.37 -1.83
C MET A 20 -32.90 15.65 -3.34
N VAL A 21 -34.10 15.44 -3.85
CA VAL A 21 -34.47 15.67 -5.25
C VAL A 21 -35.05 17.10 -5.36
N ASN A 22 -34.77 17.81 -6.46
CA ASN A 22 -35.31 19.15 -6.76
C ASN A 22 -34.78 20.32 -5.92
N ILE A 23 -33.49 20.36 -5.57
CA ILE A 23 -32.85 21.59 -5.08
C ILE A 23 -32.67 22.57 -6.24
N GLU A 24 -33.25 23.76 -6.12
CA GLU A 24 -33.21 24.81 -7.14
C GLU A 24 -31.80 25.41 -7.29
N VAL A 25 -31.40 25.71 -8.52
CA VAL A 25 -30.08 26.26 -8.85
C VAL A 25 -30.16 27.77 -8.96
N LEU A 26 -29.36 28.48 -8.16
CA LEU A 26 -29.18 29.92 -8.31
C LEU A 26 -28.13 30.17 -9.40
N TYR A 27 -28.54 30.85 -10.47
CA TYR A 27 -27.63 31.28 -11.52
C TYR A 27 -27.01 32.63 -11.16
N PRO A 28 -25.68 32.78 -11.18
CA PRO A 28 -25.01 34.03 -10.87
C PRO A 28 -25.53 35.20 -11.73
N GLY A 29 -25.80 36.35 -11.10
CA GLY A 29 -26.29 37.57 -11.74
C GLY A 29 -27.80 37.59 -12.05
N TYR A 30 -28.51 36.48 -11.83
CA TYR A 30 -29.96 36.41 -11.97
C TYR A 30 -30.65 36.54 -10.62
N PHE A 31 -31.84 37.13 -10.66
CA PHE A 31 -32.66 37.26 -9.48
C PHE A 31 -33.77 36.21 -9.45
N THR A 32 -33.79 35.39 -8.39
CA THR A 32 -34.84 34.40 -8.16
C THR A 32 -35.84 34.95 -7.14
N LYS A 33 -37.11 35.05 -7.54
CA LYS A 33 -38.20 35.47 -6.64
C LYS A 33 -38.78 34.26 -5.94
N GLN A 34 -38.80 34.29 -4.61
CA GLN A 34 -39.36 33.21 -3.79
C GLN A 34 -40.40 33.76 -2.81
N SER A 35 -41.41 32.93 -2.50
CA SER A 35 -42.33 33.16 -1.39
C SER A 35 -42.39 31.94 -0.47
N MET A 36 -42.16 32.13 0.83
CA MET A 36 -42.25 31.08 1.84
C MET A 36 -43.64 31.08 2.48
N ALA A 37 -44.39 30.00 2.24
CA ALA A 37 -45.70 29.78 2.84
C ALA A 37 -45.60 29.60 4.38
N PRO A 38 -46.69 29.80 5.14
CA PRO A 38 -46.66 29.72 6.61
C PRO A 38 -46.14 28.39 7.18
N HIS A 39 -46.32 27.28 6.43
CA HIS A 39 -45.90 25.94 6.82
C HIS A 39 -44.45 25.59 6.43
N ASN A 40 -43.86 26.32 5.46
CA ASN A 40 -42.49 26.09 5.00
C ASN A 40 -41.53 26.98 5.79
N ARG A 41 -40.60 26.36 6.50
CA ARG A 41 -39.65 27.07 7.39
C ARG A 41 -38.33 27.45 6.72
N SER A 42 -37.94 26.73 5.66
CA SER A 42 -36.68 26.97 4.96
C SER A 42 -36.79 26.71 3.46
N CYS A 43 -35.96 27.40 2.69
CA CYS A 43 -35.74 27.17 1.27
C CYS A 43 -34.25 26.91 1.04
N LEU A 44 -33.93 25.78 0.41
CA LEU A 44 -32.55 25.37 0.11
C LEU A 44 -32.28 25.54 -1.38
N TYR A 45 -31.18 26.21 -1.69
CA TYR A 45 -30.67 26.41 -3.03
C TYR A 45 -29.26 25.87 -3.16
N LYS A 46 -28.82 25.66 -4.40
CA LYS A 46 -27.42 25.37 -4.73
C LYS A 46 -26.86 26.32 -5.77
N VAL A 47 -25.59 26.67 -5.63
CA VAL A 47 -24.83 27.47 -6.60
C VAL A 47 -23.49 26.78 -6.87
N PHE A 48 -23.07 26.75 -8.13
CA PHE A 48 -21.77 26.20 -8.50
C PHE A 48 -20.73 27.31 -8.55
N VAL A 49 -19.59 27.12 -7.89
CA VAL A 49 -18.49 28.09 -7.89
C VAL A 49 -17.40 27.62 -8.86
N PRO A 50 -17.17 28.33 -9.98
CA PRO A 50 -16.13 27.99 -10.94
C PRO A 50 -14.73 28.32 -10.40
N SER A 51 -13.70 27.75 -11.04
CA SER A 51 -12.30 28.12 -10.80
C SER A 51 -12.06 29.62 -11.03
N TYR A 52 -11.07 30.19 -10.31
CA TYR A 52 -10.71 31.61 -10.37
C TYR A 52 -11.72 32.58 -9.74
N THR A 53 -12.64 32.09 -8.90
CA THR A 53 -13.56 32.98 -8.16
C THR A 53 -12.86 33.55 -6.91
N SER A 54 -12.84 34.87 -6.73
CA SER A 54 -12.25 35.51 -5.54
C SER A 54 -13.22 35.59 -4.37
N HIS A 55 -14.46 36.01 -4.61
CA HIS A 55 -15.51 36.07 -3.60
C HIS A 55 -16.88 35.72 -4.17
N VAL A 56 -17.72 35.16 -3.30
CA VAL A 56 -19.14 34.87 -3.55
C VAL A 56 -19.96 35.82 -2.68
N LEU A 57 -20.79 36.63 -3.31
CA LEU A 57 -21.71 37.53 -2.62
C LEU A 57 -23.14 37.01 -2.83
N VAL A 58 -23.82 36.69 -1.74
CA VAL A 58 -25.24 36.32 -1.74
C VAL A 58 -26.03 37.46 -1.13
N GLU A 59 -27.01 37.99 -1.88
CA GLU A 59 -27.82 39.12 -1.44
C GLU A 59 -29.30 38.74 -1.41
N VAL A 60 -29.99 39.16 -0.35
CA VAL A 60 -31.44 39.08 -0.25
C VAL A 60 -32.00 40.50 -0.41
N LEU A 61 -32.79 40.68 -1.46
CA LEU A 61 -33.38 41.95 -1.88
C LEU A 61 -34.91 41.88 -1.80
N GLN A 62 -35.55 43.05 -1.74
CA GLN A 62 -37.01 43.19 -1.82
C GLN A 62 -37.77 42.24 -0.87
N CYS A 63 -37.33 42.21 0.39
CA CYS A 63 -37.90 41.35 1.42
C CYS A 63 -39.14 42.02 2.03
N TYR A 64 -40.31 41.43 1.80
CA TYR A 64 -41.59 41.89 2.33
C TYR A 64 -42.09 40.91 3.40
N GLY A 65 -42.10 41.37 4.65
CA GLY A 65 -42.59 40.64 5.82
C GLY A 65 -43.37 41.54 6.77
N ALA A 66 -43.99 40.95 7.80
CA ALA A 66 -44.86 41.67 8.74
C ALA A 66 -44.12 42.73 9.59
N LYS A 67 -42.82 42.51 9.87
CA LYS A 67 -41.91 43.45 10.54
C LYS A 67 -40.49 43.25 9.98
N GLY A 68 -40.03 44.15 9.13
CA GLY A 68 -38.70 44.06 8.51
C GLY A 68 -38.49 42.80 7.66
N CYS A 69 -37.23 42.35 7.55
CA CYS A 69 -36.86 41.10 6.87
C CYS A 69 -36.46 40.01 7.90
N PRO A 70 -37.41 39.17 8.37
CA PRO A 70 -37.13 38.17 9.41
C PRO A 70 -36.59 36.86 8.79
N LEU A 71 -35.46 36.95 8.09
CA LEU A 71 -34.80 35.84 7.41
C LEU A 71 -33.38 35.63 7.94
N TRP A 72 -33.00 34.37 8.04
CA TRP A 72 -31.65 33.90 8.28
C TRP A 72 -31.07 33.37 6.98
N LEU A 73 -29.87 33.83 6.65
CA LEU A 73 -29.14 33.39 5.47
C LEU A 73 -27.94 32.55 5.91
N HIS A 74 -27.93 31.27 5.53
CA HIS A 74 -26.81 30.37 5.78
C HIS A 74 -26.18 29.94 4.46
N MET A 75 -24.86 29.83 4.44
CA MET A 75 -24.12 29.31 3.31
C MET A 75 -23.01 28.36 3.76
N TRP A 76 -22.83 27.27 3.01
CA TRP A 76 -21.74 26.33 3.23
C TRP A 76 -21.31 25.65 1.92
N ALA A 77 -20.07 25.19 1.91
CA ALA A 77 -19.50 24.42 0.80
C ALA A 77 -19.71 22.91 1.02
N LYS A 78 -19.81 22.15 -0.07
CA LYS A 78 -19.95 20.68 -0.07
C LYS A 78 -21.25 20.20 0.62
N ALA A 79 -21.63 18.95 0.40
CA ALA A 79 -22.85 18.42 1.00
C ALA A 79 -22.72 18.33 2.53
N PRO A 80 -23.81 18.54 3.32
CA PRO A 80 -23.80 18.37 4.78
C PRO A 80 -23.24 16.99 5.20
N PRO A 81 -22.61 16.86 6.39
CA PRO A 81 -22.77 17.71 7.58
C PRO A 81 -21.46 18.43 7.95
N LEU A 82 -21.26 19.66 7.47
CA LEU A 82 -20.14 20.50 7.91
C LEU A 82 -20.66 21.50 8.96
N HIS A 83 -20.05 21.50 10.15
CA HIS A 83 -20.37 22.38 11.29
C HIS A 83 -20.00 23.86 11.05
N ASN A 84 -19.31 24.18 9.95
CA ASN A 84 -18.84 25.53 9.64
C ASN A 84 -19.72 26.15 8.54
N SER A 85 -20.88 26.67 8.92
CA SER A 85 -21.73 27.47 8.04
C SER A 85 -21.57 28.95 8.38
N THR A 86 -21.40 29.80 7.37
CA THR A 86 -21.51 31.25 7.57
C THR A 86 -22.98 31.62 7.63
N ALA A 87 -23.39 32.32 8.69
CA ALA A 87 -24.77 32.68 8.96
C ALA A 87 -24.89 34.21 9.13
N LEU A 88 -25.91 34.81 8.54
CA LEU A 88 -26.23 36.23 8.67
C LEU A 88 -27.71 36.43 8.95
N GLU A 89 -28.01 37.26 9.94
CA GLU A 89 -29.38 37.68 10.25
C GLU A 89 -29.75 38.94 9.47
N CYS A 90 -30.73 38.83 8.57
CA CYS A 90 -31.13 39.91 7.66
C CYS A 90 -31.95 41.02 8.34
N GLN A 91 -32.34 40.86 9.60
CA GLN A 91 -33.17 41.84 10.30
C GLN A 91 -32.39 43.12 10.68
N GLU A 92 -31.09 42.98 10.96
CA GLU A 92 -30.22 44.08 11.39
C GLU A 92 -29.39 44.70 10.25
N HIS A 93 -29.26 44.00 9.11
CA HIS A 93 -28.41 44.39 7.99
C HIS A 93 -29.22 44.66 6.71
N ALA A 94 -29.32 45.93 6.31
CA ALA A 94 -29.98 46.35 5.06
C ALA A 94 -28.98 47.15 4.19
N PRO A 95 -28.50 46.61 3.06
CA PRO A 95 -28.91 45.35 2.40
C PRO A 95 -28.41 44.09 3.12
N CYS A 96 -29.18 42.99 3.08
CA CYS A 96 -28.74 41.70 3.62
C CYS A 96 -27.77 41.03 2.64
N GLN A 97 -26.48 41.08 2.94
CA GLN A 97 -25.39 40.65 2.08
C GLN A 97 -24.44 39.73 2.84
N LEU A 98 -24.30 38.48 2.39
CA LEU A 98 -23.34 37.53 2.92
C LEU A 98 -22.20 37.36 1.91
N ILE A 99 -20.98 37.71 2.32
CA ILE A 99 -19.76 37.60 1.51
C ILE A 99 -18.96 36.39 2.00
N LEU A 100 -18.47 35.60 1.06
CA LEU A 100 -17.49 34.55 1.29
C LEU A 100 -16.25 34.81 0.44
N ASP A 101 -15.15 35.12 1.10
CA ASP A 101 -13.84 35.27 0.46
C ASP A 101 -13.15 33.91 0.29
N LEU A 102 -12.41 33.76 -0.81
CA LEU A 102 -11.65 32.54 -1.15
C LEU A 102 -12.48 31.24 -1.10
N PRO A 103 -13.54 31.12 -1.92
CA PRO A 103 -14.35 29.91 -1.95
C PRO A 103 -13.60 28.70 -2.54
N PHE A 104 -13.97 27.49 -2.13
CA PHE A 104 -13.61 26.22 -2.77
C PHE A 104 -14.01 26.24 -4.24
N TRP A 105 -13.03 26.08 -5.12
CA TRP A 105 -13.25 26.07 -6.55
C TRP A 105 -13.78 24.72 -7.02
N GLN A 106 -14.58 24.71 -8.10
CA GLN A 106 -15.16 23.50 -8.71
C GLN A 106 -16.08 22.73 -7.76
N HIS A 107 -16.68 23.42 -6.79
CA HIS A 107 -17.57 22.84 -5.79
C HIS A 107 -18.96 23.47 -5.81
N TRP A 108 -19.94 22.68 -5.37
CA TRP A 108 -21.30 23.15 -5.10
C TRP A 108 -21.38 23.75 -3.70
N TYR A 109 -21.95 24.94 -3.64
CA TYR A 109 -22.32 25.63 -2.42
C TYR A 109 -23.83 25.54 -2.22
N TYR A 110 -24.22 25.43 -0.96
CA TYR A 110 -25.61 25.36 -0.56
C TYR A 110 -25.96 26.64 0.19
N VAL A 111 -27.07 27.26 -0.22
CA VAL A 111 -27.60 28.49 0.37
C VAL A 111 -28.95 28.17 0.96
N LEU A 112 -29.08 28.32 2.27
CA LEU A 112 -30.30 28.07 3.01
C LEU A 112 -30.85 29.39 3.53
N VAL A 113 -32.10 29.68 3.14
CA VAL A 113 -32.84 30.83 3.65
C VAL A 113 -33.88 30.29 4.63
N GLU A 114 -33.71 30.60 5.91
CA GLU A 114 -34.64 30.18 6.96
C GLU A 114 -35.46 31.36 7.48
N LYS A 115 -36.71 31.09 7.81
CA LYS A 115 -37.61 32.09 8.40
C LYS A 115 -37.48 32.06 9.93
N HIS A 116 -37.41 33.23 10.56
CA HIS A 116 -37.31 33.32 12.02
C HIS A 116 -38.49 32.59 12.71
N PRO A 117 -38.25 31.79 13.76
CA PRO A 117 -39.31 31.10 14.51
C PRO A 117 -40.34 32.09 15.05
N GLY A 118 -41.63 31.80 14.82
CA GLY A 118 -42.76 32.56 15.36
C GLY A 118 -43.34 33.65 14.47
N VAL A 119 -42.80 33.87 13.26
CA VAL A 119 -43.32 34.91 12.34
C VAL A 119 -44.59 34.43 11.60
N PRO A 120 -45.75 35.09 11.77
CA PRO A 120 -46.97 34.73 11.05
C PRO A 120 -46.98 35.30 9.62
N GLY A 121 -47.57 34.56 8.68
CA GLY A 121 -47.79 35.00 7.29
C GLY A 121 -46.74 34.55 6.27
N THR A 122 -46.99 34.85 5.00
CA THR A 122 -46.09 34.57 3.87
C THR A 122 -45.00 35.63 3.80
N VAL A 123 -43.74 35.23 3.67
CA VAL A 123 -42.62 36.15 3.43
C VAL A 123 -42.20 36.03 1.97
N SER A 124 -42.11 37.14 1.26
CA SER A 124 -41.64 37.17 -0.13
C SER A 124 -40.31 37.92 -0.23
N PHE A 125 -39.38 37.37 -0.99
CA PHE A 125 -38.02 37.90 -1.12
C PHE A 125 -37.42 37.54 -2.48
N GLN A 126 -36.35 38.24 -2.83
CA GLN A 126 -35.58 38.01 -4.04
C GLN A 126 -34.14 37.67 -3.66
N VAL A 127 -33.63 36.52 -4.10
CA VAL A 127 -32.25 36.11 -3.85
C VAL A 127 -31.44 36.30 -5.13
N THR A 128 -30.23 36.84 -5.00
CA THR A 128 -29.25 36.91 -6.07
C THR A 128 -27.89 36.44 -5.56
N VAL A 129 -27.12 35.82 -6.43
CA VAL A 129 -25.72 35.48 -6.17
C VAL A 129 -24.85 36.22 -7.19
N LYS A 130 -23.80 36.88 -6.73
CA LYS A 130 -22.79 37.52 -7.56
C LYS A 130 -21.45 36.82 -7.32
N LEU A 131 -20.81 36.42 -8.40
CA LEU A 131 -19.47 35.83 -8.37
C LEU A 131 -18.50 36.83 -8.99
N THR A 132 -17.37 37.04 -8.35
CA THR A 132 -16.30 37.87 -8.90
C THR A 132 -15.21 36.97 -9.48
N ASP A 133 -15.16 36.94 -10.81
CA ASP A 133 -14.22 36.13 -11.59
C ASP A 133 -12.88 36.85 -11.80
N CYS A 134 -11.79 36.16 -11.47
CA CYS A 134 -10.41 36.62 -11.64
C CYS A 134 -9.74 36.10 -12.93
N SER A 135 -10.42 35.31 -13.75
CA SER A 135 -9.86 34.68 -14.96
C SER A 135 -9.41 35.68 -16.03
N ARG A 136 -9.95 36.92 -16.02
CA ARG A 136 -9.63 37.98 -16.99
C ARG A 136 -9.35 39.31 -16.29
N PRO A 137 -8.11 39.54 -15.80
CA PRO A 137 -7.75 40.82 -15.20
C PRO A 137 -7.79 42.01 -16.20
N SER A 138 -7.94 41.76 -17.51
CA SER A 138 -7.81 42.76 -18.58
C SER A 138 -9.12 43.21 -19.24
N LEU A 139 -10.30 42.80 -18.78
CA LEU A 139 -11.58 43.16 -19.44
C LEU A 139 -12.20 44.48 -18.93
N ALA A 140 -11.44 45.31 -18.21
CA ALA A 140 -11.76 46.71 -17.96
C ALA A 140 -11.29 47.65 -19.10
N ARG A 141 -11.31 47.19 -20.36
CA ARG A 141 -11.04 48.01 -21.56
C ARG A 141 -12.07 47.70 -22.65
N PRO A 142 -12.66 48.71 -23.33
CA PRO A 142 -13.71 48.50 -24.32
C PRO A 142 -13.18 47.77 -25.57
N PRO A 143 -14.07 47.14 -26.36
CA PRO A 143 -13.70 46.18 -27.39
C PRO A 143 -13.12 46.88 -28.63
N PHE A 144 -11.91 46.46 -29.03
CA PHE A 144 -11.44 46.61 -30.41
C PHE A 144 -11.69 45.28 -31.16
N PRO A 145 -12.09 45.30 -32.44
CA PRO A 145 -12.43 44.09 -33.19
C PRO A 145 -11.17 43.24 -33.51
N PRO A 146 -11.33 41.93 -33.76
CA PRO A 146 -10.22 40.99 -33.80
C PRO A 146 -9.49 41.01 -35.16
N SER A 147 -8.16 41.09 -35.11
CA SER A 147 -7.31 40.67 -36.23
C SER A 147 -7.03 39.18 -36.12
N SER A 148 -7.51 38.45 -37.12
CA SER A 148 -7.34 37.03 -37.35
C SER A 148 -5.87 36.63 -37.59
N THR A 149 -5.34 35.71 -36.79
CA THR A 149 -4.39 34.68 -37.27
C THR A 149 -4.36 33.47 -36.32
N PHE A 150 -4.76 32.33 -36.86
CA PHE A 150 -4.64 30.91 -36.48
C PHE A 150 -3.49 30.55 -35.51
N MET A 151 -3.62 29.56 -34.61
CA MET A 151 -3.72 28.14 -34.98
C MET A 151 -4.57 27.26 -34.05
N ASN A 152 -5.21 26.29 -34.70
CA ASN A 152 -5.87 25.08 -34.19
C ASN A 152 -5.05 24.33 -33.12
N MET A 153 -5.72 23.94 -32.05
CA MET A 153 -5.54 22.62 -31.46
C MET A 153 -6.92 22.04 -31.14
N THR A 154 -7.21 20.92 -31.79
CA THR A 154 -8.43 20.12 -31.67
C THR A 154 -8.42 19.39 -30.33
N HIS A 155 -9.35 19.71 -29.44
CA HIS A 155 -9.71 18.84 -28.32
C HIS A 155 -10.95 18.02 -28.70
N SER A 156 -10.69 16.77 -29.04
CA SER A 156 -11.66 15.70 -29.18
C SER A 156 -12.11 15.23 -27.78
N PHE A 157 -13.40 15.36 -27.44
CA PHE A 157 -14.30 14.26 -27.05
C PHE A 157 -15.63 14.78 -26.45
N SER A 158 -16.72 14.43 -27.15
CA SER A 158 -18.07 14.07 -26.68
C SER A 158 -18.80 14.93 -25.62
N SER A 159 -19.72 15.78 -26.09
CA SER A 159 -21.01 16.00 -25.44
C SER A 159 -22.12 15.82 -26.48
N MET A 160 -23.08 14.96 -26.16
CA MET A 160 -24.16 14.51 -27.04
C MET A 160 -25.46 15.27 -26.71
N GLY A 161 -26.05 15.90 -27.74
CA GLY A 161 -27.42 16.47 -27.76
C GLY A 161 -27.50 17.93 -27.29
N GLY A 162 -27.87 18.95 -28.08
CA GLY A 162 -28.55 19.00 -29.38
C GLY A 162 -29.84 19.82 -29.25
N LEU A 163 -29.78 21.13 -29.50
CA LEU A 163 -30.92 21.94 -29.97
C LEU A 163 -30.40 23.25 -30.58
N VAL A 164 -30.48 23.31 -31.91
CA VAL A 164 -30.15 24.45 -32.76
C VAL A 164 -31.44 25.22 -33.06
N LEU A 165 -31.40 26.54 -32.88
CA LEU A 165 -32.30 27.54 -33.48
C LEU A 165 -31.39 28.77 -33.69
N GLY A 166 -31.12 29.31 -34.87
CA GLY A 166 -31.98 29.56 -36.02
C GLY A 166 -31.94 31.07 -36.31
N ASP A 167 -31.00 31.47 -37.16
CA ASP A 167 -30.94 32.63 -38.07
C ASP A 167 -31.27 34.09 -37.66
N SER A 168 -30.30 34.97 -37.99
CA SER A 168 -30.41 36.28 -38.67
C SER A 168 -29.92 37.53 -37.90
N PRO A 169 -28.95 38.31 -38.43
CA PRO A 169 -28.55 39.61 -37.88
C PRO A 169 -29.28 40.79 -38.56
N PRO A 170 -29.60 41.90 -37.86
CA PRO A 170 -29.97 43.16 -38.49
C PRO A 170 -28.76 44.11 -38.64
N PRO A 171 -28.85 45.15 -39.49
CA PRO A 171 -27.71 45.85 -40.06
C PRO A 171 -27.23 47.05 -39.22
N ALA A 172 -25.97 47.42 -39.47
CA ALA A 172 -25.24 48.51 -38.85
C ALA A 172 -25.76 49.90 -39.25
N SER A 173 -25.73 50.85 -38.31
CA SER A 173 -25.73 52.28 -38.62
C SER A 173 -25.04 53.14 -37.55
N ALA A 174 -24.07 53.91 -38.05
CA ALA A 174 -23.71 55.29 -37.71
C ALA A 174 -23.06 55.65 -36.36
N ILE A 175 -21.78 55.99 -36.51
CA ILE A 175 -20.84 56.73 -35.66
C ILE A 175 -21.43 58.06 -35.15
N GLY A 176 -21.25 58.34 -33.85
CA GLY A 176 -21.46 59.66 -33.24
C GLY A 176 -20.43 59.93 -32.15
N MET A 177 -19.55 60.91 -32.38
CA MET A 177 -18.53 61.42 -31.44
C MET A 177 -19.16 61.96 -30.14
N LYS A 178 -18.63 61.58 -28.97
CA LYS A 178 -18.76 62.34 -27.72
C LYS A 178 -17.46 62.29 -26.89
N HIS A 179 -17.14 63.45 -26.31
CA HIS A 179 -15.96 63.84 -25.53
C HIS A 179 -15.61 62.93 -24.34
N PRO A 180 -14.33 62.93 -23.90
CA PRO A 180 -13.89 62.13 -22.75
C PRO A 180 -14.27 62.79 -21.42
N VAL A 181 -15.00 62.06 -20.58
CA VAL A 181 -15.30 62.38 -19.17
C VAL A 181 -14.21 61.75 -18.28
N PRO A 182 -13.77 62.39 -17.18
CA PRO A 182 -12.65 61.90 -16.36
C PRO A 182 -13.00 60.60 -15.60
N ILE A 183 -12.02 59.70 -15.53
CA ILE A 183 -12.06 58.40 -14.86
C ILE A 183 -12.08 58.58 -13.33
N PRO A 184 -13.04 58.02 -12.57
CA PRO A 184 -12.91 57.85 -11.14
C PRO A 184 -12.02 56.64 -10.81
N THR A 185 -11.14 56.86 -9.84
CA THR A 185 -10.20 55.94 -9.18
C THR A 185 -10.72 54.51 -8.94
N ALA A 186 -9.83 53.53 -9.18
CA ALA A 186 -10.05 52.09 -9.03
C ALA A 186 -10.53 51.68 -7.62
N SER A 187 -11.48 50.74 -7.57
CA SER A 187 -12.02 50.09 -6.37
C SER A 187 -11.07 49.02 -5.80
N PRO A 188 -11.12 48.72 -4.48
CA PRO A 188 -10.21 47.81 -3.75
C PRO A 188 -10.32 46.30 -4.07
N ALA A 189 -11.10 45.90 -5.08
CA ALA A 189 -11.30 44.49 -5.46
C ALA A 189 -10.11 43.84 -6.20
N SER A 190 -8.99 44.55 -6.38
CA SER A 190 -7.83 44.11 -7.18
C SER A 190 -6.85 43.19 -6.45
N ASN A 191 -6.98 42.98 -5.13
CA ASN A 191 -5.90 42.40 -4.32
C ASN A 191 -5.96 40.86 -4.15
N LEU A 192 -6.98 40.17 -4.69
CA LEU A 192 -7.15 38.72 -4.53
C LEU A 192 -7.15 37.93 -5.85
N CYS A 193 -6.89 38.58 -6.99
CA CYS A 193 -6.92 37.94 -8.31
C CYS A 193 -5.52 37.75 -8.87
N TRP A 194 -5.04 36.50 -8.89
CA TRP A 194 -3.68 36.15 -9.33
C TRP A 194 -3.66 35.12 -10.47
N PRO A 195 -2.67 35.18 -11.39
CA PRO A 195 -2.54 34.19 -12.44
C PRO A 195 -2.08 32.84 -11.85
N VAL A 196 -2.87 31.79 -12.09
CA VAL A 196 -2.51 30.41 -11.72
C VAL A 196 -1.85 29.73 -12.91
N HIS A 197 -0.66 29.19 -12.70
CA HIS A 197 0.13 28.51 -13.70
C HIS A 197 -0.15 26.99 -13.62
N PRO A 198 -0.65 26.36 -14.68
CA PRO A 198 -0.86 24.92 -14.70
C PRO A 198 0.48 24.17 -14.73
N MET A 199 0.60 23.12 -13.92
CA MET A 199 1.69 22.17 -14.05
C MET A 199 1.31 21.05 -15.01
N LEU A 200 2.27 20.65 -15.84
CA LEU A 200 2.15 19.49 -16.72
C LEU A 200 2.46 18.24 -15.92
N ARG A 201 1.70 17.19 -16.20
CA ARG A 201 1.81 15.87 -15.56
C ARG A 201 2.56 14.92 -16.49
N ASN A 202 3.64 14.32 -15.99
CA ASN A 202 4.38 13.25 -16.66
C ASN A 202 4.24 11.95 -15.86
N GLU A 203 3.56 10.96 -16.42
CA GLU A 203 3.46 9.62 -15.83
C GLU A 203 4.70 8.79 -16.20
N LEU A 204 5.41 8.27 -15.20
CA LEU A 204 6.55 7.37 -15.43
C LEU A 204 6.15 5.92 -15.14
N ASP A 205 5.56 5.69 -13.96
CA ASP A 205 5.12 4.38 -13.48
C ASP A 205 4.00 4.54 -12.42
N THR A 206 3.52 3.44 -11.87
CA THR A 206 2.50 3.37 -10.80
C THR A 206 2.96 4.18 -9.58
N PHE A 207 2.16 5.17 -9.17
CA PHE A 207 2.49 6.15 -8.13
C PHE A 207 3.79 6.94 -8.35
N SER A 208 4.33 6.95 -9.57
CA SER A 208 5.55 7.69 -9.95
C SER A 208 5.23 8.73 -11.01
N ILE A 209 5.01 9.97 -10.57
CA ILE A 209 4.54 11.07 -11.43
C ILE A 209 5.39 12.29 -11.20
N HIS A 210 5.83 12.95 -12.25
CA HIS A 210 6.53 14.24 -12.15
C HIS A 210 5.65 15.37 -12.65
N PHE A 211 5.56 16.43 -11.86
CA PHE A 211 4.89 17.68 -12.21
C PHE A 211 5.93 18.71 -12.58
N TYR A 212 5.80 19.30 -13.77
CA TYR A 212 6.76 20.27 -14.29
C TYR A 212 6.05 21.48 -14.89
N ILE A 213 6.75 22.62 -14.88
CA ILE A 213 6.25 23.88 -15.43
C ILE A 213 6.72 23.98 -16.89
N PHE A 214 5.87 24.50 -17.78
CA PHE A 214 6.16 24.61 -19.23
C PHE A 214 7.46 25.40 -19.53
N PHE A 215 7.81 26.39 -18.70
CA PHE A 215 9.00 27.25 -18.88
C PHE A 215 10.28 26.67 -18.25
N GLY A 216 10.25 25.43 -17.77
CA GLY A 216 11.33 24.78 -17.04
C GLY A 216 11.18 24.88 -15.52
N PRO A 217 12.04 24.19 -14.75
CA PRO A 217 11.87 24.05 -13.29
C PRO A 217 12.35 25.26 -12.49
N ASN A 218 13.12 26.15 -13.12
CA ASN A 218 13.56 27.41 -12.53
C ASN A 218 12.52 28.50 -12.81
N MET A 219 11.95 29.06 -11.75
CA MET A 219 10.95 30.11 -11.82
C MET A 219 11.41 31.37 -11.08
N SER A 220 11.01 32.53 -11.60
CA SER A 220 11.20 33.83 -10.94
C SER A 220 9.94 34.19 -10.15
N VAL A 221 10.06 34.34 -8.83
CA VAL A 221 9.01 34.92 -7.97
C VAL A 221 9.20 36.43 -7.98
N PRO A 222 8.30 37.20 -8.60
CA PRO A 222 8.38 38.64 -8.58
C PRO A 222 7.95 39.20 -7.21
N PRO A 223 8.48 40.39 -6.83
CA PRO A 223 8.15 41.04 -5.57
C PRO A 223 6.67 41.44 -5.45
N ASP A 224 6.09 41.94 -6.54
CA ASP A 224 4.79 42.64 -6.53
C ASP A 224 3.59 41.68 -6.56
N ARG A 225 3.79 40.38 -6.84
CA ARG A 225 2.70 39.42 -7.03
C ARG A 225 3.09 37.99 -6.67
N PRO A 226 2.23 37.23 -5.98
CA PRO A 226 2.48 35.82 -5.73
C PRO A 226 2.41 35.00 -7.03
N ALA A 227 3.23 33.96 -7.10
CA ALA A 227 3.16 32.95 -8.16
C ALA A 227 2.38 31.74 -7.65
N VAL A 228 1.23 31.45 -8.27
CA VAL A 228 0.37 30.32 -7.88
C VAL A 228 0.48 29.20 -8.91
N PHE A 229 0.63 27.96 -8.44
CA PHE A 229 0.72 26.75 -9.24
C PHE A 229 -0.37 25.76 -8.85
N ILE A 230 -0.88 25.01 -9.82
CA ILE A 230 -1.87 23.95 -9.59
C ILE A 230 -1.28 22.58 -9.90
N ILE A 231 -1.45 21.66 -8.95
CA ILE A 231 -1.07 20.25 -9.02
C ILE A 231 -2.36 19.45 -8.97
N SER A 232 -2.63 18.62 -9.99
CA SER A 232 -3.86 17.83 -10.06
C SER A 232 -3.57 16.36 -9.81
N LEU A 233 -4.10 15.84 -8.69
CA LEU A 233 -4.03 14.42 -8.32
C LEU A 233 -5.32 13.71 -8.74
N LEU A 234 -5.19 12.65 -9.54
CA LEU A 234 -6.31 11.88 -10.05
C LEU A 234 -6.90 10.97 -8.96
N PRO A 235 -8.24 10.83 -8.92
CA PRO A 235 -8.90 9.95 -7.97
C PRO A 235 -8.51 8.49 -8.20
N VAL A 236 -8.31 7.74 -7.09
CA VAL A 236 -7.97 6.30 -7.05
C VAL A 236 -6.55 5.95 -7.55
N LEU A 237 -6.01 6.70 -8.51
CA LEU A 237 -4.71 6.45 -9.14
C LEU A 237 -3.54 7.06 -8.36
N ASP A 238 -3.71 8.26 -7.80
CA ASP A 238 -2.57 9.03 -7.26
C ASP A 238 -2.55 9.04 -5.72
N SER A 239 -3.64 8.65 -5.06
CA SER A 239 -3.77 8.70 -3.60
C SER A 239 -3.03 7.59 -2.85
N GLY A 240 -2.51 6.60 -3.58
CA GLY A 240 -1.81 5.45 -3.03
C GLY A 240 -0.30 5.66 -2.82
N GLY A 241 0.25 6.84 -3.13
CA GLY A 241 1.67 7.16 -2.99
C GLY A 241 1.95 8.34 -2.04
N VAL A 242 3.12 8.93 -2.17
CA VAL A 242 3.62 10.06 -1.36
C VAL A 242 3.85 11.27 -2.28
N LEU A 243 3.22 12.40 -1.99
CA LEU A 243 3.47 13.66 -2.69
C LEU A 243 4.69 14.33 -2.08
N ASN A 244 5.73 14.51 -2.89
CA ASN A 244 6.96 15.20 -2.53
C ASN A 244 7.00 16.57 -3.20
N LEU A 245 7.30 17.60 -2.41
CA LEU A 245 7.46 18.97 -2.87
C LEU A 245 8.80 19.51 -2.36
N GLU A 246 9.70 19.82 -3.28
CA GLU A 246 11.03 20.35 -3.00
C GLU A 246 11.15 21.76 -3.58
N LEU A 247 11.51 22.70 -2.70
CA LEU A 247 11.71 24.11 -3.02
C LEU A 247 13.20 24.45 -2.79
N ARG A 248 13.89 24.87 -3.84
CA ARG A 248 15.32 25.24 -3.76
C ARG A 248 15.57 26.66 -4.25
N LEU A 249 16.05 27.51 -3.36
CA LEU A 249 16.35 28.92 -3.63
C LEU A 249 17.72 29.07 -4.28
N ASN A 250 17.78 29.80 -5.39
CA ASN A 250 19.05 30.21 -5.97
C ASN A 250 19.58 31.45 -5.25
N VAL A 251 20.46 31.25 -4.28
CA VAL A 251 20.99 32.31 -3.38
C VAL A 251 21.67 33.44 -4.17
N SER A 252 22.28 33.15 -5.33
CA SER A 252 22.91 34.19 -6.15
C SER A 252 21.92 35.18 -6.77
N SER A 253 20.61 34.86 -6.78
CA SER A 253 19.57 35.76 -7.29
C SER A 253 19.18 36.86 -6.30
N LEU A 254 19.52 36.72 -5.01
CA LEU A 254 19.06 37.63 -3.95
C LEU A 254 19.94 38.86 -3.75
N CYS A 255 21.04 39.01 -4.50
CA CYS A 255 21.93 40.18 -4.51
C CYS A 255 22.36 40.74 -3.13
N GLY A 256 22.34 39.94 -2.06
CA GLY A 256 22.72 40.34 -0.71
C GLY A 256 21.59 40.92 0.16
N GLU A 257 20.34 40.92 -0.30
CA GLU A 257 19.19 41.30 0.51
C GLU A 257 18.65 40.10 1.33
N ASN A 258 18.14 40.38 2.54
CA ASN A 258 17.54 39.39 3.44
C ASN A 258 16.10 39.06 3.00
N ALA A 259 15.98 38.49 1.80
CA ALA A 259 14.72 38.04 1.25
C ALA A 259 14.49 36.54 1.54
N THR A 260 13.25 36.22 1.88
CA THR A 260 12.76 34.88 2.18
C THR A 260 11.57 34.57 1.29
N VAL A 261 11.59 33.41 0.64
CA VAL A 261 10.45 32.96 -0.16
C VAL A 261 9.60 32.02 0.69
N PHE A 262 8.33 32.38 0.86
CA PHE A 262 7.34 31.56 1.53
C PHE A 262 6.47 30.84 0.50
N GLY A 263 6.20 29.57 0.78
CA GLY A 263 5.31 28.72 -0.01
C GLY A 263 4.14 28.22 0.83
N CYS A 264 2.94 28.33 0.31
CA CYS A 264 1.74 27.80 0.94
C CYS A 264 1.13 26.73 0.05
N LEU A 265 1.11 25.48 0.53
CA LEU A 265 0.48 24.38 -0.17
C LEU A 265 -0.85 24.06 0.50
N ASN A 266 -1.96 24.23 -0.24
CA ASN A 266 -3.29 23.95 0.27
C ASN A 266 -4.13 23.13 -0.72
N HIS A 267 -5.07 22.35 -0.18
CA HIS A 267 -6.00 21.55 -0.97
C HIS A 267 -7.20 22.40 -1.40
N GLU A 268 -7.60 22.29 -2.67
CA GLU A 268 -8.78 22.90 -3.30
C GLU A 268 -8.84 24.43 -3.43
N VAL A 269 -8.10 25.19 -2.62
CA VAL A 269 -8.06 26.67 -2.66
C VAL A 269 -6.62 27.17 -2.50
N PRO A 270 -6.18 28.17 -3.28
CA PRO A 270 -4.91 28.85 -3.00
C PRO A 270 -5.02 29.74 -1.75
N LEU A 271 -4.33 29.38 -0.68
CA LEU A 271 -4.16 30.23 0.51
C LEU A 271 -2.92 31.10 0.35
N MET A 272 -3.01 32.37 0.76
CA MET A 272 -1.84 33.24 0.84
C MET A 272 -1.27 33.28 2.26
N PRO A 273 0.06 33.42 2.39
CA PRO A 273 0.67 33.81 3.66
C PRO A 273 0.17 35.20 4.05
N SER A 274 -0.65 35.29 5.11
CA SER A 274 -1.32 36.54 5.52
C SER A 274 -0.97 36.90 6.97
N ASN A 275 0.08 37.70 7.15
CA ASN A 275 0.20 38.71 8.20
C ASN A 275 1.57 39.40 8.12
N ASN A 276 1.63 40.70 8.40
CA ASN A 276 2.90 41.44 8.39
C ASN A 276 3.84 41.02 9.54
N ALA A 277 3.30 40.41 10.62
CA ALA A 277 4.06 40.01 11.81
C ALA A 277 4.46 38.52 11.82
N SER A 278 3.63 37.63 11.27
CA SER A 278 3.91 36.19 11.17
C SER A 278 3.29 35.61 9.91
N VAL A 279 4.10 34.94 9.11
CA VAL A 279 3.65 34.27 7.90
C VAL A 279 3.04 32.93 8.29
N ILE A 280 1.72 32.85 8.29
CA ILE A 280 0.96 31.63 8.59
C ILE A 280 0.12 31.24 7.37
N CYS A 281 0.06 29.94 7.11
CA CYS A 281 -0.70 29.30 6.04
C CYS A 281 -2.08 28.84 6.51
N GLU A 282 -2.80 29.70 7.23
CA GLU A 282 -4.08 29.35 7.86
C GLU A 282 -5.08 30.49 7.66
N MET A 283 -6.34 30.13 7.43
CA MET A 283 -7.45 31.07 7.36
C MET A 283 -8.72 30.45 7.92
N GLU A 284 -9.18 30.95 9.07
CA GLU A 284 -10.37 30.54 9.86
C GLU A 284 -10.58 29.02 10.05
N SER A 285 -10.87 28.28 8.98
CA SER A 285 -11.15 26.85 8.95
C SER A 285 -10.27 26.04 7.98
N LEU A 286 -9.35 26.70 7.26
CA LEU A 286 -8.42 26.09 6.32
C LEU A 286 -6.99 26.16 6.89
N ALA A 287 -6.32 25.02 6.95
CA ALA A 287 -4.91 24.93 7.32
C ALA A 287 -4.12 24.28 6.18
N GLY A 288 -3.13 25.00 5.66
CA GLY A 288 -2.22 24.53 4.62
C GLY A 288 -0.82 24.24 5.18
N PHE A 289 0.04 23.66 4.34
CA PHE A 289 1.43 23.41 4.67
C PHE A 289 2.31 24.61 4.28
N LEU A 290 3.09 25.10 5.24
CA LEU A 290 4.04 26.20 5.03
C LEU A 290 5.43 25.67 4.65
N LEU A 291 5.99 26.19 3.56
CA LEU A 291 7.39 26.04 3.17
C LEU A 291 8.08 27.39 3.25
N SER A 292 9.34 27.41 3.66
CA SER A 292 10.14 28.63 3.68
C SER A 292 11.57 28.35 3.24
N VAL A 293 12.12 29.21 2.41
CA VAL A 293 13.52 29.16 1.96
C VAL A 293 14.13 30.54 2.04
N ASN A 294 15.37 30.60 2.52
CA ASN A 294 16.14 31.82 2.66
C ASN A 294 17.61 31.57 2.26
N ALA A 295 18.47 32.57 2.40
CA ALA A 295 19.88 32.44 2.02
C ALA A 295 20.66 31.40 2.87
N THR A 296 20.26 31.16 4.13
CA THR A 296 20.93 30.21 5.04
C THR A 296 20.42 28.78 4.90
N ALA A 297 19.11 28.62 4.72
CA ALA A 297 18.37 27.40 4.45
C ALA A 297 17.76 27.50 3.03
N SER A 298 18.58 27.24 2.03
CA SER A 298 18.21 27.35 0.61
C SER A 298 17.36 26.19 0.09
N LEU A 299 17.11 25.16 0.90
CA LEU A 299 16.34 23.97 0.52
C LEU A 299 15.25 23.70 1.56
N SER A 300 14.02 23.53 1.10
CA SER A 300 12.87 23.10 1.89
C SER A 300 12.16 21.95 1.19
N HIS A 301 11.76 20.94 1.95
CA HIS A 301 11.13 19.74 1.43
C HIS A 301 9.93 19.35 2.29
N LEU A 302 8.83 18.98 1.62
CA LEU A 302 7.58 18.56 2.23
C LEU A 302 7.15 17.23 1.61
N GLN A 303 6.81 16.26 2.45
CA GLN A 303 6.32 14.94 2.05
C GLN A 303 4.95 14.70 2.67
N ILE A 304 3.94 14.44 1.84
CA ILE A 304 2.57 14.14 2.28
C ILE A 304 2.25 12.70 1.86
N PRO A 305 2.25 11.73 2.79
CA PRO A 305 1.85 10.36 2.49
C PRO A 305 0.34 10.29 2.25
N TYR A 306 -0.07 9.51 1.24
CA TYR A 306 -1.47 9.29 0.85
C TYR A 306 -2.28 10.59 0.71
N PRO A 307 -1.83 11.52 -0.14
CA PRO A 307 -2.47 12.82 -0.27
C PRO A 307 -3.93 12.69 -0.75
N PRO A 308 -4.86 13.50 -0.20
CA PRO A 308 -6.18 13.67 -0.78
C PRO A 308 -6.16 13.97 -2.28
N THR A 309 -7.05 13.31 -3.02
CA THR A 309 -7.19 13.50 -4.47
C THR A 309 -7.79 14.86 -4.79
N GLY A 310 -7.59 15.35 -6.00
CA GLY A 310 -8.10 16.64 -6.45
C GLY A 310 -6.99 17.66 -6.69
N SER A 311 -7.36 18.94 -6.74
CA SER A 311 -6.44 20.02 -7.06
C SER A 311 -5.77 20.57 -5.81
N TRP A 312 -4.45 20.61 -5.82
CA TRP A 312 -3.60 21.25 -4.83
C TRP A 312 -3.04 22.54 -5.40
N TYR A 313 -2.96 23.58 -4.58
CA TYR A 313 -2.47 24.89 -4.97
C TYR A 313 -1.25 25.24 -4.15
N LEU A 314 -0.14 25.53 -4.83
CA LEU A 314 1.07 26.06 -4.22
C LEU A 314 1.18 27.55 -4.57
N SER A 315 1.15 28.41 -3.57
CA SER A 315 1.43 29.83 -3.73
C SER A 315 2.81 30.19 -3.21
N LEU A 316 3.62 30.85 -4.03
CA LEU A 316 4.96 31.32 -3.67
C LEU A 316 4.97 32.85 -3.63
N HIS A 317 5.51 33.40 -2.54
CA HIS A 317 5.64 34.84 -2.36
C HIS A 317 6.99 35.20 -1.72
N SER A 318 7.67 36.21 -2.27
CA SER A 318 8.95 36.70 -1.78
C SER A 318 8.74 37.87 -0.83
N LEU A 319 9.13 37.72 0.43
CA LEU A 319 9.05 38.75 1.46
C LEU A 319 10.44 39.10 1.98
N CYS A 320 10.65 40.37 2.29
CA CYS A 320 11.88 40.92 2.84
C CYS A 320 11.68 41.16 4.34
N ALA A 321 12.66 40.75 5.15
CA ALA A 321 12.62 40.96 6.59
C ALA A 321 12.98 42.41 6.93
N THR A 322 12.10 43.09 7.68
CA THR A 322 12.28 44.45 8.21
C THR A 322 12.24 44.44 9.74
N GLU A 323 12.59 45.55 10.41
CA GLU A 323 12.53 45.65 11.88
C GLU A 323 11.12 45.46 12.46
N HIS A 324 10.09 45.60 11.63
CA HIS A 324 8.68 45.49 12.01
C HIS A 324 7.99 44.22 11.46
N GLY A 325 8.72 43.30 10.84
CA GLY A 325 8.19 42.03 10.35
C GLY A 325 8.59 41.71 8.91
N PHE A 326 7.63 41.24 8.10
CA PHE A 326 7.84 40.88 6.70
C PHE A 326 7.03 41.80 5.78
N GLU A 327 7.68 42.38 4.78
CA GLU A 327 7.08 43.25 3.78
C GLU A 327 7.41 42.76 2.36
N PRO A 328 6.57 43.04 1.34
CA PRO A 328 6.90 42.71 -0.04
C PRO A 328 8.19 43.42 -0.44
N CYS A 329 9.13 42.65 -1.01
CA CYS A 329 10.38 43.22 -1.52
C CYS A 329 10.08 44.23 -2.65
N ILE A 330 10.94 45.24 -2.87
CA ILE A 330 10.68 46.26 -3.91
C ILE A 330 11.39 45.92 -5.23
N ASN A 331 12.64 45.43 -5.18
CA ASN A 331 13.49 45.22 -6.36
C ASN A 331 14.16 43.83 -6.42
N VAL A 332 13.68 42.88 -5.62
CA VAL A 332 14.27 41.53 -5.57
C VAL A 332 13.34 40.52 -6.21
N THR A 333 13.83 39.87 -7.27
CA THR A 333 13.15 38.73 -7.89
C THR A 333 13.89 37.45 -7.50
N ALA A 334 13.30 36.66 -6.61
CA ALA A 334 13.90 35.42 -6.17
C ALA A 334 13.74 34.34 -7.24
N LYS A 335 14.84 33.69 -7.63
CA LYS A 335 14.79 32.51 -8.51
C LYS A 335 14.72 31.24 -7.67
N VAL A 336 13.69 30.44 -7.89
CA VAL A 336 13.41 29.22 -7.14
C VAL A 336 13.27 28.06 -8.10
N TYR A 337 13.92 26.95 -7.79
CA TYR A 337 13.73 25.66 -8.42
C TYR A 337 12.64 24.91 -7.67
N LEU A 338 11.57 24.53 -8.38
CA LEU A 338 10.45 23.78 -7.83
C LEU A 338 10.43 22.38 -8.44
N SER A 339 10.54 21.36 -7.60
CA SER A 339 10.34 19.97 -7.98
C SER A 339 9.13 19.42 -7.23
N THR A 340 8.17 18.88 -7.96
CA THR A 340 6.98 18.28 -7.39
C THR A 340 6.76 16.94 -8.04
N TYR A 341 6.75 15.87 -7.25
CA TYR A 341 6.63 14.52 -7.78
C TYR A 341 5.92 13.60 -6.78
N LEU A 342 5.17 12.64 -7.32
CA LEU A 342 4.62 11.53 -6.58
C LEU A 342 5.64 10.39 -6.60
N SER A 343 5.93 9.79 -5.44
CA SER A 343 6.71 8.56 -5.31
C SER A 343 5.89 7.47 -4.65
N PRO A 344 6.13 6.18 -4.93
CA PRO A 344 5.38 5.09 -4.31
C PRO A 344 5.65 5.01 -2.80
N CYS A 345 6.91 5.09 -2.39
CA CYS A 345 7.30 5.06 -0.98
C CYS A 345 8.13 6.28 -0.60
N ILE A 346 8.20 6.55 0.70
CA ILE A 346 9.02 7.62 1.26
C ILE A 346 10.49 7.15 1.30
N ASN A 347 11.38 7.88 0.62
CA ASN A 347 12.82 7.59 0.55
C ASN A 347 13.16 6.11 0.22
N ASP A 348 12.35 5.46 -0.62
CA ASP A 348 12.47 4.03 -0.96
C ASP A 348 12.55 3.08 0.26
N CYS A 349 11.94 3.47 1.39
CA CYS A 349 11.92 2.72 2.66
C CYS A 349 13.29 2.54 3.33
N GLY A 350 14.30 3.29 2.90
CA GLY A 350 15.66 3.22 3.43
C GLY A 350 16.30 1.84 3.29
N ILE A 351 17.30 1.56 4.13
CA ILE A 351 18.04 0.27 4.11
C ILE A 351 17.34 -0.84 4.91
N TYR A 352 16.41 -0.46 5.80
CA TYR A 352 15.72 -1.37 6.71
C TYR A 352 14.29 -1.69 6.29
N GLY A 353 13.88 -1.27 5.10
CA GLY A 353 12.55 -1.53 4.55
C GLY A 353 12.59 -1.91 3.08
N GLN A 354 11.47 -2.37 2.57
CA GLN A 354 11.24 -2.56 1.14
C GLN A 354 9.93 -1.92 0.73
N CYS A 355 9.95 -1.16 -0.36
CA CYS A 355 8.75 -0.60 -0.94
C CYS A 355 7.94 -1.70 -1.63
N LYS A 356 6.70 -1.94 -1.18
CA LYS A 356 5.82 -2.92 -1.82
C LYS A 356 4.46 -2.32 -2.14
N LEU A 357 3.94 -2.70 -3.29
CA LEU A 357 2.57 -2.41 -3.71
C LEU A 357 1.62 -3.39 -3.01
N ARG A 358 0.59 -2.85 -2.38
CA ARG A 358 -0.46 -3.59 -1.67
C ARG A 358 -1.82 -3.23 -2.23
N ARG A 359 -2.72 -4.20 -2.22
CA ARG A 359 -4.10 -4.03 -2.66
C ARG A 359 -5.05 -4.50 -1.56
N THR A 360 -5.89 -3.61 -1.05
CA THR A 360 -6.98 -3.92 -0.13
C THR A 360 -8.28 -3.40 -0.71
N ASN A 361 -9.30 -4.25 -0.84
CA ASN A 361 -10.65 -3.87 -1.29
C ASN A 361 -10.69 -3.00 -2.57
N ASN A 362 -9.91 -3.37 -3.59
CA ASN A 362 -9.70 -2.63 -4.85
C ASN A 362 -8.97 -1.27 -4.75
N TYR A 363 -8.51 -0.87 -3.57
CA TYR A 363 -7.60 0.25 -3.41
C TYR A 363 -6.16 -0.24 -3.54
N LEU A 364 -5.40 0.36 -4.47
CA LEU A 364 -3.98 0.11 -4.63
C LEU A 364 -3.20 1.19 -3.90
N TYR A 365 -2.19 0.80 -3.14
CA TYR A 365 -1.31 1.73 -2.43
C TYR A 365 0.08 1.13 -2.27
N ALA A 366 1.09 1.98 -2.22
CA ALA A 366 2.46 1.60 -1.94
C ALA A 366 2.79 1.93 -0.47
N ALA A 367 3.41 0.98 0.22
CA ALA A 367 3.80 1.14 1.61
C ALA A 367 5.16 0.48 1.86
N CYS A 368 5.85 0.97 2.89
CA CYS A 368 7.10 0.37 3.34
C CYS A 368 6.84 -0.83 4.24
N GLU A 369 7.42 -1.98 3.89
CA GLU A 369 7.49 -3.15 4.75
C GLU A 369 8.82 -3.12 5.50
N CYS A 370 8.75 -2.73 6.77
CA CYS A 370 9.93 -2.61 7.62
C CYS A 370 10.42 -3.97 8.13
N LYS A 371 11.74 -4.08 8.24
CA LYS A 371 12.45 -5.29 8.68
C LYS A 371 13.06 -5.06 10.06
N ALA A 372 13.31 -6.14 10.79
CA ALA A 372 14.09 -6.15 12.02
C ALA A 372 13.59 -5.20 13.12
N GLY A 373 12.26 -5.07 13.26
CA GLY A 373 11.63 -4.24 14.28
C GLY A 373 11.70 -2.73 14.02
N TRP A 374 12.18 -2.30 12.85
CA TRP A 374 12.11 -0.89 12.45
C TRP A 374 10.66 -0.48 12.20
N ASN A 375 10.35 0.78 12.50
CA ASN A 375 9.00 1.33 12.34
C ASN A 375 9.04 2.71 11.64
N GLY A 376 7.87 3.30 11.44
CA GLY A 376 7.67 4.59 10.78
C GLY A 376 7.45 4.46 9.27
N TRP A 377 6.97 5.54 8.64
CA TRP A 377 6.60 5.56 7.22
C TRP A 377 7.73 5.16 6.26
N GLY A 378 8.97 5.44 6.64
CA GLY A 378 10.18 5.13 5.86
C GLY A 378 11.10 4.11 6.52
N CYS A 379 10.64 3.38 7.54
CA CYS A 379 11.46 2.43 8.30
C CYS A 379 12.73 3.06 8.91
N THR A 380 12.61 4.29 9.39
CA THR A 380 13.71 5.06 9.99
C THR A 380 13.62 5.18 11.51
N GLU A 381 12.55 4.71 12.13
CA GLU A 381 12.38 4.74 13.58
C GLU A 381 13.00 3.49 14.20
N ASN A 382 13.88 3.70 15.18
CA ASN A 382 14.68 2.66 15.81
C ASN A 382 14.18 2.25 17.21
N ALA A 383 12.99 2.71 17.63
CA ALA A 383 12.48 2.49 18.98
C ALA A 383 12.32 1.00 19.34
N GLU A 384 11.87 0.18 18.40
CA GLU A 384 11.68 -1.27 18.57
C GLU A 384 12.67 -2.09 17.72
N ALA A 385 13.70 -1.44 17.17
CA ALA A 385 14.63 -2.10 16.25
C ALA A 385 15.53 -3.10 16.98
N PHE A 386 15.64 -4.31 16.42
CA PHE A 386 16.52 -5.34 16.97
C PHE A 386 17.99 -4.99 16.77
N SER A 387 18.80 -5.22 17.81
CA SER A 387 20.26 -5.04 17.72
C SER A 387 20.88 -6.00 16.69
N TYR A 388 21.98 -5.58 16.05
CA TYR A 388 22.71 -6.41 15.09
C TYR A 388 23.16 -7.75 15.72
N SER A 389 23.62 -7.74 16.97
CA SER A 389 24.03 -8.94 17.70
C SER A 389 22.88 -9.94 17.85
N PHE A 390 21.66 -9.46 18.09
CA PHE A 390 20.48 -10.30 18.19
C PHE A 390 20.09 -10.90 16.83
N GLN A 391 20.12 -10.09 15.76
CA GLN A 391 19.88 -10.58 14.39
C GLN A 391 20.88 -11.67 14.00
N LEU A 392 22.17 -11.46 14.29
CA LEU A 392 23.23 -12.43 14.03
C LEU A 392 23.06 -13.71 14.85
N LEU A 393 22.72 -13.61 16.13
CA LEU A 393 22.46 -14.76 16.98
C LEU A 393 21.29 -15.59 16.45
N SER A 394 20.19 -14.94 16.08
CA SER A 394 19.02 -15.60 15.48
C SER A 394 19.42 -16.36 14.21
N MET A 395 20.11 -15.70 13.28
CA MET A 395 20.58 -16.32 12.04
C MET A 395 21.47 -17.54 12.29
N LEU A 396 22.48 -17.39 13.16
CA LEU A 396 23.40 -18.48 13.49
C LEU A 396 22.67 -19.65 14.16
N LEU A 397 21.71 -19.38 15.04
CA LEU A 397 20.98 -20.42 15.75
C LEU A 397 20.13 -21.28 14.80
N LEU A 398 19.53 -20.69 13.75
CA LEU A 398 18.76 -21.43 12.74
C LEU A 398 19.64 -22.12 11.70
N CYS A 399 20.76 -21.49 11.33
CA CYS A 399 21.67 -22.06 10.35
C CYS A 399 22.48 -23.22 10.92
N LEU A 400 22.99 -23.09 12.16
CA LEU A 400 23.82 -24.11 12.79
C LEU A 400 23.02 -25.29 13.34
N SER A 401 21.75 -25.11 13.70
CA SER A 401 20.88 -26.23 14.13
C SER A 401 20.73 -27.29 13.03
N ASN A 402 20.76 -26.89 11.75
CA ASN A 402 20.72 -27.77 10.59
C ASN A 402 21.94 -28.69 10.47
N VAL A 403 23.08 -28.37 11.09
CA VAL A 403 24.26 -29.26 11.15
C VAL A 403 23.92 -30.59 11.84
N MET A 404 22.85 -30.65 12.62
CA MET A 404 22.36 -31.88 13.23
C MET A 404 21.86 -32.93 12.23
N PHE A 405 21.74 -32.60 10.92
CA PHE A 405 21.53 -33.58 9.86
C PHE A 405 22.82 -34.33 9.44
N VAL A 406 24.00 -33.97 9.97
CA VAL A 406 25.25 -34.71 9.72
C VAL A 406 25.23 -36.14 10.29
N PRO A 407 24.82 -36.40 11.55
CA PRO A 407 24.64 -37.76 12.06
C PRO A 407 23.74 -38.69 11.21
N PRO A 408 22.49 -38.31 10.83
CA PRO A 408 21.66 -39.19 10.02
C PRO A 408 22.24 -39.40 8.62
N PHE A 409 22.90 -38.40 8.02
CA PHE A 409 23.66 -38.54 6.79
C PHE A 409 24.79 -39.59 6.93
N ALA A 410 25.61 -39.48 7.97
CA ALA A 410 26.72 -40.41 8.21
C ALA A 410 26.24 -41.85 8.43
N ILE A 411 25.15 -42.03 9.19
CA ILE A 411 24.52 -43.33 9.41
C ILE A 411 23.98 -43.92 8.10
N ALA A 412 23.33 -43.10 7.26
CA ALA A 412 22.79 -43.52 5.98
C ALA A 412 23.90 -43.97 5.00
N ILE A 413 24.99 -43.20 4.91
CA ILE A 413 26.17 -43.58 4.11
C ILE A 413 26.78 -44.89 4.61
N HIS A 414 27.00 -45.03 5.92
CA HIS A 414 27.54 -46.27 6.51
C HIS A 414 26.61 -47.47 6.30
N SER A 415 25.30 -47.23 6.20
CA SER A 415 24.28 -48.26 5.96
C SER A 415 24.02 -48.53 4.47
N HIS A 416 24.72 -47.84 3.55
CA HIS A 416 24.52 -47.86 2.08
C HIS A 416 23.14 -47.40 1.60
N CYS A 417 22.47 -46.55 2.37
CA CYS A 417 21.21 -45.90 2.02
C CYS A 417 21.48 -44.58 1.27
N LEU A 418 21.88 -44.67 -0.01
CA LEU A 418 22.33 -43.51 -0.78
C LEU A 418 21.21 -42.50 -1.08
N LEU A 419 19.97 -42.98 -1.28
CA LEU A 419 18.81 -42.12 -1.54
C LEU A 419 18.48 -41.26 -0.31
N GLU A 420 18.41 -41.89 0.86
CA GLU A 420 18.18 -41.24 2.14
C GLU A 420 19.31 -40.24 2.44
N ALA A 421 20.57 -40.64 2.23
CA ALA A 421 21.72 -39.75 2.40
C ALA A 421 21.64 -38.51 1.50
N ALA A 422 21.23 -38.66 0.24
CA ALA A 422 21.05 -37.55 -0.69
C ALA A 422 19.95 -36.57 -0.24
N ILE A 423 18.86 -37.08 0.34
CA ILE A 423 17.76 -36.24 0.83
C ILE A 423 18.16 -35.50 2.12
N TYR A 424 18.92 -36.13 3.03
CA TYR A 424 19.39 -35.45 4.24
C TYR A 424 20.39 -34.33 3.95
N ILE A 425 21.34 -34.53 3.01
CA ILE A 425 22.26 -33.46 2.61
C ILE A 425 21.55 -32.34 1.85
N PHE A 426 20.56 -32.68 1.02
CA PHE A 426 19.69 -31.70 0.36
C PHE A 426 18.95 -30.83 1.38
N THR A 427 18.32 -31.48 2.37
CA THR A 427 17.57 -30.79 3.44
C THR A 427 18.49 -29.88 4.24
N MET A 428 19.64 -30.39 4.68
CA MET A 428 20.64 -29.59 5.40
C MET A 428 21.07 -28.35 4.60
N PHE A 429 21.43 -28.51 3.33
CA PHE A 429 21.89 -27.41 2.49
C PHE A 429 20.81 -26.34 2.30
N PHE A 430 19.63 -26.72 1.81
CA PHE A 430 18.58 -25.75 1.48
C PHE A 430 17.94 -25.13 2.72
N SER A 431 17.83 -25.86 3.83
CA SER A 431 17.34 -25.31 5.10
C SER A 431 18.28 -24.25 5.67
N THR A 432 19.60 -24.50 5.65
CA THR A 432 20.59 -23.52 6.09
C THR A 432 20.51 -22.24 5.28
N PHE A 433 20.48 -22.32 3.94
CA PHE A 433 20.43 -21.12 3.10
C PHE A 433 19.07 -20.43 3.11
N TYR A 434 17.98 -21.16 3.29
CA TYR A 434 16.66 -20.58 3.49
C TYR A 434 16.63 -19.71 4.75
N HIS A 435 17.10 -20.22 5.89
CA HIS A 435 17.12 -19.44 7.12
C HIS A 435 18.14 -18.30 7.08
N ALA A 436 19.27 -18.45 6.39
CA ALA A 436 20.20 -17.35 6.15
C ALA A 436 19.57 -16.22 5.31
N CYS A 437 18.66 -16.57 4.38
CA CYS A 437 17.95 -15.62 3.53
C CYS A 437 16.73 -14.99 4.22
N GLY A 438 16.08 -15.71 5.13
CA GLY A 438 14.85 -15.28 5.80
C GLY A 438 15.03 -14.33 6.98
N GLN A 439 16.25 -14.15 7.50
CA GLN A 439 16.45 -13.25 8.65
C GLN A 439 16.37 -11.79 8.22
N PRO A 440 15.50 -10.97 8.84
CA PRO A 440 15.38 -9.57 8.47
C PRO A 440 16.61 -8.76 8.94
N GLY A 441 17.14 -7.89 8.07
CA GLY A 441 18.19 -6.92 8.41
C GLY A 441 19.41 -6.96 7.48
N ILE A 442 20.58 -6.58 8.01
CA ILE A 442 21.86 -6.50 7.27
C ILE A 442 22.50 -7.88 7.09
N ALA A 443 22.17 -8.84 7.97
CA ALA A 443 22.76 -10.18 7.98
C ALA A 443 22.10 -11.17 6.99
N VAL A 444 21.30 -10.67 6.03
CA VAL A 444 20.64 -11.49 5.00
C VAL A 444 21.69 -12.05 4.04
N PHE A 445 21.61 -13.36 3.76
CA PHE A 445 22.40 -13.99 2.70
C PHE A 445 21.52 -14.95 1.88
N CYS A 446 21.22 -14.58 0.64
CA CYS A 446 20.39 -15.36 -0.28
C CYS A 446 21.21 -15.84 -1.48
N ILE A 447 21.27 -17.15 -1.72
CA ILE A 447 21.88 -17.73 -2.93
C ILE A 447 20.92 -17.78 -4.12
N MET A 448 19.62 -17.72 -3.85
CA MET A 448 18.51 -17.84 -4.79
C MET A 448 17.31 -17.07 -4.22
N GLU A 449 16.25 -16.92 -5.01
CA GLU A 449 14.99 -16.32 -4.58
C GLU A 449 14.40 -17.02 -3.34
N TYR A 450 13.89 -16.21 -2.42
CA TYR A 450 13.40 -16.65 -1.12
C TYR A 450 12.32 -17.74 -1.23
N ASP A 451 11.38 -17.57 -2.16
CA ASP A 451 10.27 -18.51 -2.35
C ASP A 451 10.75 -19.91 -2.80
N VAL A 452 11.80 -19.96 -3.61
CA VAL A 452 12.39 -21.23 -4.06
C VAL A 452 13.17 -21.90 -2.93
N LEU A 453 13.97 -21.13 -2.18
CA LEU A 453 14.68 -21.66 -1.00
C LEU A 453 13.71 -22.22 0.04
N GLN A 454 12.61 -21.49 0.28
CA GLN A 454 11.57 -21.91 1.20
C GLN A 454 10.87 -23.19 0.73
N PHE A 455 10.53 -23.28 -0.56
CA PHE A 455 9.98 -24.52 -1.12
C PHE A 455 10.92 -25.71 -0.92
N CYS A 456 12.22 -25.54 -1.18
CA CYS A 456 13.21 -26.60 -1.01
C CYS A 456 13.39 -27.03 0.45
N ASP A 457 13.34 -26.11 1.41
CA ASP A 457 13.44 -26.40 2.85
C ASP A 457 12.27 -27.30 3.33
N PHE A 458 11.03 -26.87 3.04
CA PHE A 458 9.85 -27.65 3.42
C PHE A 458 9.79 -29.01 2.70
N LEU A 459 10.08 -29.05 1.40
CA LEU A 459 10.11 -30.30 0.64
C LEU A 459 11.18 -31.25 1.18
N GLY A 460 12.40 -30.76 1.42
CA GLY A 460 13.50 -31.56 1.96
C GLY A 460 13.16 -32.15 3.32
N SER A 461 12.63 -31.33 4.23
CA SER A 461 12.22 -31.75 5.56
C SER A 461 11.14 -32.84 5.53
N LEU A 462 10.09 -32.68 4.72
CA LEU A 462 9.03 -33.68 4.57
C LEU A 462 9.53 -34.96 3.88
N MET A 463 10.35 -34.82 2.84
CA MET A 463 10.96 -35.96 2.16
C MET A 463 11.86 -36.74 3.11
N SER A 464 12.61 -36.09 3.99
CA SER A 464 13.45 -36.73 5.01
C SER A 464 12.62 -37.63 5.93
N ILE A 465 11.45 -37.16 6.40
CA ILE A 465 10.52 -37.96 7.20
C ILE A 465 9.98 -39.13 6.37
N TRP A 466 9.49 -38.85 5.16
CA TRP A 466 8.89 -39.84 4.26
C TRP A 466 9.83 -41.00 3.95
N VAL A 467 11.06 -40.70 3.53
CA VAL A 467 12.04 -41.75 3.17
C VAL A 467 12.53 -42.54 4.38
N THR A 468 12.61 -41.91 5.55
CA THR A 468 12.94 -42.60 6.81
C THR A 468 11.87 -43.64 7.15
N VAL A 469 10.58 -43.27 7.05
CA VAL A 469 9.47 -44.18 7.38
C VAL A 469 9.39 -45.34 6.38
N ILE A 470 9.60 -45.08 5.09
CA ILE A 470 9.65 -46.12 4.06
C ILE A 470 10.83 -47.09 4.30
N ALA A 471 12.01 -46.56 4.62
CA ALA A 471 13.18 -47.37 4.96
C ALA A 471 12.93 -48.25 6.20
N MET A 472 12.22 -47.73 7.21
CA MET A 472 11.78 -48.51 8.38
C MET A 472 10.76 -49.60 8.04
N ALA A 473 9.86 -49.33 7.10
CA ALA A 473 8.91 -50.33 6.59
C ALA A 473 9.61 -51.44 5.77
N GLN A 474 10.88 -51.25 5.39
CA GLN A 474 11.64 -52.12 4.47
C GLN A 474 10.86 -52.36 3.17
N LEU A 475 10.13 -51.35 2.73
CA LEU A 475 9.51 -51.30 1.43
C LEU A 475 10.44 -50.44 0.59
N GLN A 476 11.28 -51.03 -0.27
CA GLN A 476 12.16 -50.26 -1.15
C GLN A 476 11.68 -50.14 -2.61
N PRO A 477 10.36 -50.00 -2.93
CA PRO A 477 9.99 -49.74 -4.31
C PRO A 477 10.31 -48.28 -4.64
N VAL A 478 11.16 -48.07 -5.66
CA VAL A 478 11.48 -46.75 -6.24
C VAL A 478 10.20 -45.92 -6.52
N VAL A 479 9.10 -46.61 -6.84
CA VAL A 479 7.77 -46.03 -7.05
C VAL A 479 7.23 -45.26 -5.84
N LEU A 480 7.38 -45.76 -4.60
CA LEU A 480 6.87 -45.07 -3.41
C LEU A 480 7.66 -43.80 -3.08
N TYR A 481 8.96 -43.80 -3.37
CA TYR A 481 9.80 -42.62 -3.23
C TYR A 481 9.40 -41.53 -4.25
N LEU A 482 9.23 -41.90 -5.52
CA LEU A 482 8.83 -40.97 -6.58
C LEU A 482 7.40 -40.45 -6.38
N LEU A 483 6.46 -41.33 -6.02
CA LEU A 483 5.08 -40.96 -5.75
C LEU A 483 4.98 -40.01 -4.55
N GLY A 484 5.72 -40.30 -3.47
CA GLY A 484 5.81 -39.42 -2.32
C GLY A 484 6.35 -38.05 -2.67
N ALA A 485 7.44 -37.97 -3.46
CA ALA A 485 8.01 -36.71 -3.91
C ALA A 485 7.03 -35.87 -4.73
N MET A 486 6.29 -36.49 -5.67
CA MET A 486 5.29 -35.78 -6.47
C MET A 486 4.11 -35.28 -5.62
N LEU A 487 3.58 -36.12 -4.72
CA LEU A 487 2.45 -35.75 -3.86
C LEU A 487 2.83 -34.66 -2.84
N LEU A 488 4.02 -34.75 -2.25
CA LEU A 488 4.53 -33.74 -1.32
C LEU A 488 4.78 -32.41 -2.02
N SER A 489 5.39 -32.44 -3.22
CA SER A 489 5.57 -31.23 -4.03
C SER A 489 4.24 -30.57 -4.38
N MET A 490 3.22 -31.35 -4.74
CA MET A 490 1.89 -30.82 -5.03
C MET A 490 1.21 -30.23 -3.79
N ALA A 491 1.29 -30.92 -2.64
CA ALA A 491 0.71 -30.44 -1.38
C ALA A 491 1.31 -29.10 -0.94
N LEU A 492 2.62 -28.94 -1.07
CA LEU A 492 3.33 -27.70 -0.74
C LEU A 492 2.97 -26.52 -1.65
N GLN A 493 2.56 -26.77 -2.89
CA GLN A 493 2.09 -25.70 -3.78
C GLN A 493 0.66 -25.23 -3.45
N MET A 494 -0.18 -26.13 -2.92
CA MET A 494 -1.56 -25.80 -2.56
C MET A 494 -1.63 -24.94 -1.29
N ASP A 495 -0.89 -25.32 -0.25
CA ASP A 495 -0.82 -24.56 1.00
C ASP A 495 0.49 -24.86 1.74
N ARG A 496 1.50 -24.00 1.57
CA ARG A 496 2.82 -24.25 2.16
C ARG A 496 2.82 -24.23 3.71
N HIS A 497 1.85 -23.55 4.33
CA HIS A 497 1.79 -23.35 5.78
C HIS A 497 0.77 -24.25 6.49
N GLY A 498 -0.04 -24.99 5.72
CA GLY A 498 -1.05 -25.88 6.26
C GLY A 498 -0.46 -26.98 7.16
N LEU A 499 -0.87 -27.01 8.43
CA LEU A 499 -0.50 -28.07 9.38
C LEU A 499 -0.81 -29.47 8.82
N TRP A 500 -1.88 -29.60 8.04
CA TRP A 500 -2.28 -30.84 7.36
C TRP A 500 -1.28 -31.32 6.30
N ASN A 501 -0.48 -30.41 5.71
CA ASN A 501 0.55 -30.78 4.75
C ASN A 501 1.81 -31.33 5.43
N LEU A 502 2.02 -31.03 6.71
CA LEU A 502 3.02 -31.71 7.54
C LEU A 502 2.48 -33.03 8.11
N LEU A 503 1.28 -32.99 8.70
CA LEU A 503 0.71 -34.11 9.44
C LEU A 503 0.18 -35.22 8.52
N GLY A 504 -0.48 -34.87 7.42
CA GLY A 504 -1.14 -35.82 6.51
C GLY A 504 -0.18 -36.83 5.89
N PRO A 505 0.89 -36.41 5.18
CA PRO A 505 1.86 -37.33 4.61
C PRO A 505 2.59 -38.17 5.66
N SER A 506 2.90 -37.59 6.82
CA SER A 506 3.53 -38.28 7.93
C SER A 506 2.64 -39.39 8.50
N LEU A 507 1.35 -39.10 8.74
CA LEU A 507 0.37 -40.10 9.19
C LEU A 507 0.13 -41.19 8.15
N PHE A 508 0.08 -40.82 6.86
CA PHE A 508 -0.07 -41.78 5.78
C PHE A 508 1.13 -42.73 5.68
N ALA A 509 2.36 -42.22 5.78
CA ALA A 509 3.57 -43.03 5.83
C ALA A 509 3.59 -43.99 7.03
N LEU A 510 3.20 -43.51 8.21
CA LEU A 510 3.08 -44.34 9.42
C LEU A 510 2.01 -45.42 9.25
N GLY A 511 0.90 -45.12 8.57
CA GLY A 511 -0.13 -46.09 8.20
C GLY A 511 0.41 -47.19 7.29
N ILE A 512 1.18 -46.84 6.25
CA ILE A 512 1.86 -47.81 5.38
C ILE A 512 2.80 -48.71 6.19
N MET A 513 3.60 -48.13 7.07
CA MET A 513 4.51 -48.88 7.94
C MET A 513 3.75 -49.86 8.86
N ALA A 514 2.65 -49.42 9.48
CA ALA A 514 1.81 -50.27 10.33
C ALA A 514 1.19 -51.44 9.55
N ILE A 515 0.70 -51.19 8.33
CA ILE A 515 0.14 -52.23 7.45
C ILE A 515 1.23 -53.22 7.03
N ALA A 516 2.41 -52.73 6.62
CA ALA A 516 3.53 -53.58 6.20
C ALA A 516 4.01 -54.48 7.35
N TRP A 517 4.11 -53.94 8.56
CA TRP A 517 4.50 -54.70 9.74
C TRP A 517 3.43 -55.73 10.14
N THR A 518 2.14 -55.36 10.12
CA THR A 518 1.05 -56.29 10.45
C THR A 518 0.89 -57.40 9.40
N ALA A 519 1.01 -57.09 8.11
CA ALA A 519 0.99 -58.11 7.05
C ALA A 519 2.13 -59.12 7.21
N ARG A 520 3.35 -58.65 7.49
CA ARG A 520 4.53 -59.51 7.71
C ARG A 520 4.44 -60.33 8.99
N THR A 521 3.88 -59.79 10.08
CA THR A 521 3.69 -60.56 11.33
C THR A 521 2.67 -61.69 11.15
N ILE A 522 1.61 -61.45 10.36
CA ILE A 522 0.61 -62.47 10.02
C ILE A 522 1.21 -63.54 9.10
N GLN A 523 2.01 -63.17 8.09
CA GLN A 523 2.61 -64.12 7.14
C GLN A 523 3.74 -64.99 7.74
N CYS A 524 4.58 -64.44 8.61
CA CYS A 524 5.79 -65.15 9.06
C CYS A 524 5.62 -65.97 10.36
N HIS A 525 4.50 -65.87 11.10
CA HIS A 525 4.20 -66.56 12.38
C HIS A 525 5.31 -66.52 13.47
N HIS A 526 6.40 -65.81 13.24
CA HIS A 526 7.37 -65.36 14.21
C HIS A 526 7.50 -63.87 14.02
N CYS A 527 7.12 -63.14 15.07
CA CYS A 527 7.22 -61.70 15.11
C CYS A 527 8.66 -61.32 14.75
N TYR A 528 8.80 -60.49 13.72
CA TYR A 528 9.92 -59.56 13.63
C TYR A 528 9.78 -58.55 14.80
N LEU A 529 9.83 -59.02 16.03
CA LEU A 529 10.20 -58.20 17.16
C LEU A 529 11.70 -58.02 16.98
N PRO A 530 12.18 -56.87 16.48
CA PRO A 530 13.58 -56.56 16.63
C PRO A 530 13.89 -56.75 18.12
N THR A 531 15.00 -57.43 18.44
CA THR A 531 15.38 -57.80 19.81
C THR A 531 14.97 -56.71 20.81
N TRP A 532 14.44 -57.04 21.99
CA TRP A 532 13.94 -56.06 22.98
C TRP A 532 14.88 -54.86 23.19
N LYS A 533 16.19 -55.09 23.06
CA LYS A 533 17.24 -54.05 23.01
C LYS A 533 17.02 -53.00 21.92
N ARG A 534 16.69 -53.37 20.68
CA ARG A 534 16.45 -52.42 19.58
C ARG A 534 15.16 -51.62 19.77
N TRP A 535 14.12 -52.20 20.36
CA TRP A 535 12.93 -51.45 20.78
C TRP A 535 13.27 -50.42 21.85
N ALA A 536 13.95 -50.83 22.92
CA ALA A 536 14.27 -49.96 24.05
C ALA A 536 15.28 -48.84 23.70
N PHE A 537 16.30 -49.12 22.88
CA PHE A 537 17.42 -48.19 22.64
C PHE A 537 17.33 -47.40 21.32
N TYR A 538 16.49 -47.79 20.36
CA TYR A 538 16.42 -47.11 19.06
C TYR A 538 14.99 -46.67 18.73
N LEU A 539 14.02 -47.60 18.73
CA LEU A 539 12.67 -47.29 18.27
C LEU A 539 11.89 -46.40 19.26
N CYS A 540 11.85 -46.76 20.55
CA CYS A 540 11.13 -45.97 21.56
C CYS A 540 11.70 -44.54 21.70
N PRO A 541 13.04 -44.33 21.84
CA PRO A 541 13.59 -42.98 21.87
C PRO A 541 13.28 -42.17 20.61
N GLY A 542 13.42 -42.77 19.42
CA GLY A 542 13.14 -42.09 18.16
C GLY A 542 11.69 -41.62 18.03
N VAL A 543 10.72 -42.49 18.35
CA VAL A 543 9.29 -42.17 18.30
C VAL A 543 8.90 -41.12 19.36
N LEU A 544 9.45 -41.21 20.58
CA LEU A 544 9.20 -40.21 21.62
C LEU A 544 9.73 -38.83 21.23
N ILE A 545 10.94 -38.76 20.66
CA ILE A 545 11.53 -37.50 20.16
C ILE A 545 10.68 -36.94 19.01
N ALA A 546 10.27 -37.78 18.06
CA ALA A 546 9.41 -37.35 16.95
C ALA A 546 8.05 -36.82 17.44
N GLY A 547 7.43 -37.49 18.42
CA GLY A 547 6.18 -37.02 19.05
C GLY A 547 6.35 -35.68 19.77
N ALA A 548 7.43 -35.52 20.54
CA ALA A 548 7.76 -34.25 21.18
C ALA A 548 8.00 -33.12 20.17
N THR A 549 8.63 -33.43 19.03
CA THR A 549 8.87 -32.49 17.92
C THR A 549 7.58 -31.95 17.35
N VAL A 550 6.60 -32.82 17.06
CA VAL A 550 5.28 -32.42 16.55
C VAL A 550 4.51 -31.59 17.58
N LEU A 551 4.58 -31.96 18.87
CA LEU A 551 3.92 -31.20 19.93
C LEU A 551 4.50 -29.79 20.11
N LEU A 552 5.83 -29.65 20.06
CA LEU A 552 6.50 -28.35 20.13
C LEU A 552 6.11 -27.45 18.95
N TYR A 553 6.10 -28.01 17.73
CA TYR A 553 5.69 -27.29 16.53
C TYR A 553 4.22 -26.84 16.58
N ALA A 554 3.31 -27.71 17.03
CA ALA A 554 1.88 -27.45 17.01
C ALA A 554 1.41 -26.48 18.10
N PHE A 555 2.01 -26.51 19.30
CA PHE A 555 1.48 -25.81 20.47
C PHE A 555 2.39 -24.73 21.06
N VAL A 556 3.69 -24.77 20.78
CA VAL A 556 4.67 -23.89 21.45
C VAL A 556 5.26 -22.84 20.51
N GLU A 557 5.32 -23.12 19.21
CA GLU A 557 5.88 -22.18 18.23
C GLU A 557 4.97 -20.97 17.99
N THR A 558 5.46 -19.78 18.38
CA THR A 558 4.88 -18.46 18.14
C THR A 558 5.84 -17.61 17.30
N GLU A 559 5.40 -16.43 16.83
CA GLU A 559 6.26 -15.55 16.03
C GLU A 559 7.44 -14.99 16.83
N GLU A 560 7.21 -14.67 18.10
CA GLU A 560 8.21 -14.11 19.02
C GLU A 560 9.31 -15.13 19.39
N ASN A 561 8.93 -16.40 19.56
CA ASN A 561 9.87 -17.46 19.96
C ASN A 561 10.34 -18.34 18.80
N TYR A 562 9.93 -18.00 17.58
CA TYR A 562 10.13 -18.82 16.37
C TYR A 562 11.57 -19.29 16.28
N PHE A 563 12.52 -18.37 16.42
CA PHE A 563 13.91 -18.72 16.16
C PHE A 563 14.47 -19.74 17.17
N TYR A 564 14.04 -19.70 18.44
CA TYR A 564 14.44 -20.70 19.44
C TYR A 564 13.76 -22.05 19.21
N ILE A 565 12.42 -22.04 19.10
CA ILE A 565 11.63 -23.27 19.02
C ILE A 565 11.90 -24.00 17.70
N HIS A 566 12.04 -23.27 16.60
CA HIS A 566 12.32 -23.84 15.29
C HIS A 566 13.74 -24.44 15.22
N SER A 567 14.73 -23.82 15.86
CA SER A 567 16.05 -24.44 15.99
C SER A 567 16.02 -25.72 16.83
N ILE A 568 15.26 -25.73 17.93
CA ILE A 568 15.04 -26.96 18.73
C ILE A 568 14.34 -28.02 17.88
N TRP A 569 13.39 -27.64 17.04
CA TRP A 569 12.72 -28.54 16.11
C TRP A 569 13.73 -29.23 15.17
N HIS A 570 14.67 -28.49 14.57
CA HIS A 570 15.76 -29.06 13.74
C HIS A 570 16.62 -30.08 14.49
N LEU A 571 17.00 -29.75 15.72
CA LEU A 571 17.76 -30.64 16.61
C LEU A 571 17.00 -31.94 16.88
N LEU A 572 15.71 -31.87 17.21
CA LEU A 572 14.90 -33.02 17.58
C LEU A 572 14.55 -33.89 16.36
N ILE A 573 14.16 -33.30 15.23
CA ILE A 573 13.80 -34.07 14.03
C ILE A 573 15.00 -34.86 13.51
N ALA A 574 16.16 -34.21 13.37
CA ALA A 574 17.37 -34.88 12.89
C ALA A 574 17.88 -35.96 13.87
N SER A 575 17.74 -35.71 15.17
CA SER A 575 18.02 -36.72 16.20
C SER A 575 17.07 -37.92 16.10
N SER A 576 15.77 -37.69 15.88
CA SER A 576 14.79 -38.77 15.73
C SER A 576 15.11 -39.66 14.53
N VAL A 577 15.43 -39.06 13.37
CA VAL A 577 15.81 -39.78 12.15
C VAL A 577 17.05 -40.66 12.38
N SER A 578 18.03 -40.15 13.12
CA SER A 578 19.26 -40.89 13.45
C SER A 578 18.98 -42.18 14.25
N PHE A 579 18.00 -42.18 15.16
CA PHE A 579 17.61 -43.37 15.92
C PHE A 579 16.72 -44.33 15.11
N LEU A 580 15.92 -43.80 14.19
CA LEU A 580 14.92 -44.57 13.43
C LEU A 580 15.53 -45.30 12.22
N LEU A 581 16.65 -44.81 11.67
CA LEU A 581 17.36 -45.46 10.57
C LEU A 581 17.79 -46.89 10.94
N PRO A 582 17.38 -47.92 10.17
CA PRO A 582 17.73 -49.30 10.48
C PRO A 582 19.22 -49.58 10.23
N PRO A 583 19.98 -50.13 11.21
CA PRO A 583 21.33 -50.61 10.95
C PRO A 583 21.31 -51.81 9.99
N ARG A 584 22.32 -51.89 9.13
CA ARG A 584 22.50 -52.96 8.14
C ARG A 584 22.43 -54.34 8.78
N ALA A 585 21.76 -55.29 8.12
CA ALA A 585 21.92 -56.71 8.39
C ALA A 585 23.38 -57.09 8.04
N LYS A 586 24.13 -57.63 9.01
CA LYS A 586 25.50 -58.11 8.74
C LYS A 586 25.46 -59.14 7.60
N PRO A 587 26.30 -59.03 6.56
CA PRO A 587 26.48 -60.13 5.63
C PRO A 587 27.13 -61.28 6.40
N ASN A 588 26.50 -62.46 6.40
CA ASN A 588 27.07 -63.64 7.02
C ASN A 588 28.45 -63.91 6.41
N GLY A 589 29.46 -63.99 7.28
CA GLY A 589 30.83 -64.23 6.88
C GLY A 589 31.00 -65.56 6.15
N ARG A 590 31.99 -65.61 5.26
CA ARG A 590 32.55 -66.83 4.69
C ARG A 590 32.71 -67.90 5.79
N LEU A 591 31.99 -69.02 5.67
CA LEU A 591 32.38 -70.26 6.31
C LEU A 591 32.14 -71.42 5.34
N GLY A 592 33.22 -71.87 4.72
CA GLY A 592 33.24 -73.08 3.92
C GLY A 592 33.21 -74.34 4.80
N SER A 593 32.33 -75.27 4.41
CA SER A 593 32.51 -76.73 4.37
C SER A 593 33.09 -77.45 5.60
N LEU A 594 32.25 -78.24 6.29
CA LEU A 594 32.44 -79.70 6.43
C LEU A 594 31.14 -80.42 6.92
N PRO A 595 30.92 -81.71 6.59
CA PRO A 595 29.58 -82.30 6.62
C PRO A 595 29.22 -83.13 7.87
N ARG A 596 27.92 -83.06 8.20
CA ARG A 596 27.01 -84.12 8.71
C ARG A 596 27.19 -84.65 10.15
N ARG A 597 26.15 -84.41 10.98
CA ARG A 597 25.49 -85.44 11.82
C ARG A 597 24.01 -85.12 11.99
N LYS A 598 23.18 -86.15 11.87
CA LYS A 598 21.70 -86.11 11.96
C LYS A 598 21.25 -85.58 13.33
N GLY A 599 20.31 -84.65 13.31
CA GLY A 599 19.55 -84.17 14.47
C GLY A 599 18.68 -82.99 14.04
N CYS A 600 17.36 -83.13 14.19
CA CYS A 600 16.29 -82.22 13.77
C CYS A 600 16.69 -80.74 13.57
N ARG A 601 16.47 -80.18 12.37
CA ARG A 601 16.56 -78.73 12.13
C ARG A 601 15.51 -78.24 11.13
N TYR A 602 14.54 -77.51 11.69
CA TYR A 602 13.94 -76.26 11.22
C TYR A 602 14.38 -75.80 9.82
N GLN A 603 13.40 -75.73 8.92
CA GLN A 603 13.53 -75.18 7.58
C GLN A 603 13.56 -73.64 7.71
N LEU A 604 14.74 -73.06 7.49
CA LEU A 604 14.91 -71.64 7.33
C LEU A 604 14.35 -71.28 5.95
N CYS A 605 13.17 -70.64 5.90
CA CYS A 605 12.65 -70.06 4.66
C CYS A 605 13.55 -68.86 4.30
N ILE A 606 14.55 -69.12 3.47
CA ILE A 606 15.27 -68.08 2.74
C ILE A 606 14.35 -67.69 1.59
N ASN A 607 13.82 -66.47 1.63
CA ASN A 607 13.06 -65.88 0.54
C ASN A 607 14.07 -65.33 -0.48
N GLU A 608 14.55 -66.17 -1.42
CA GLU A 608 15.47 -65.74 -2.50
C GLU A 608 14.76 -64.95 -3.62
N GLN A 609 13.53 -64.47 -3.41
CA GLN A 609 12.71 -63.93 -4.49
C GLN A 609 12.63 -62.40 -4.56
N GLU A 610 13.51 -61.67 -3.87
CA GLU A 610 13.57 -60.19 -3.93
C GLU A 610 14.82 -59.61 -4.64
N GLU A 611 15.77 -60.41 -5.13
CA GLU A 611 16.96 -59.92 -5.88
C GLU A 611 16.98 -60.22 -7.39
N LEU A 612 15.87 -60.66 -7.99
CA LEU A 612 15.76 -60.83 -9.47
C LEU A 612 14.79 -59.81 -10.05
N GLY A 613 15.24 -58.56 -10.08
CA GLY A 613 14.45 -57.44 -10.56
C GLY A 613 15.26 -56.32 -11.22
N LEU A 614 16.47 -56.55 -11.74
CA LEU A 614 17.11 -55.60 -12.66
C LEU A 614 18.20 -56.24 -13.54
N VAL A 615 17.80 -56.57 -14.78
CA VAL A 615 18.57 -56.61 -16.04
C VAL A 615 19.98 -57.24 -16.02
N GLU A 616 20.07 -58.51 -16.47
CA GLU A 616 21.29 -59.05 -17.10
C GLU A 616 21.05 -59.18 -18.61
N THR A 617 21.94 -58.56 -19.40
CA THR A 617 21.99 -58.71 -20.85
C THR A 617 22.91 -59.87 -21.21
N ALA A 618 22.31 -60.89 -21.81
CA ALA A 618 22.86 -61.80 -22.83
C ALA A 618 23.93 -62.87 -22.45
N MET A 619 23.69 -64.04 -23.07
CA MET A 619 24.57 -65.18 -23.37
C MET A 619 24.88 -66.19 -22.25
N ALA A 620 24.14 -67.30 -22.23
CA ALA A 620 24.59 -68.57 -22.82
C ALA A 620 23.58 -69.70 -22.54
N SER A 621 23.19 -70.40 -23.60
CA SER A 621 22.43 -71.66 -23.55
C SER A 621 23.24 -72.78 -22.91
N ILE A 622 22.57 -73.75 -22.27
CA ILE A 622 22.58 -75.19 -22.65
C ILE A 622 21.73 -76.01 -21.66
N ASN A 623 20.75 -76.69 -22.23
CA ASN A 623 20.04 -77.93 -21.88
C ASN A 623 20.38 -78.68 -20.57
N SER A 624 19.34 -79.13 -19.86
CA SER A 624 18.79 -80.51 -19.92
C SER A 624 18.15 -80.89 -18.56
N ILE A 625 16.85 -81.20 -18.53
CA ILE A 625 16.25 -82.54 -18.46
C ILE A 625 16.19 -83.15 -17.04
N CYS A 626 14.94 -83.24 -16.58
CA CYS A 626 14.28 -84.31 -15.82
C CYS A 626 14.59 -84.61 -14.33
N THR A 627 13.49 -84.48 -13.56
CA THR A 627 12.90 -85.47 -12.62
C THR A 627 13.77 -86.06 -11.50
N SER A 628 13.44 -85.73 -10.25
CA SER A 628 12.59 -86.56 -9.37
C SER A 628 12.31 -85.81 -8.06
#